data_AF-A0A1Y3B2H8-F1
#
_entry.id   AF-A0A1Y3B2H8-F1
#
_cell.length_a   1.000
_cell.length_b   1.000
_cell.length_c   1.000
_cell.angle_alpha   90.00
_cell.angle_beta   90.00
_cell.angle_gamma   90.00
#
_symmetry.space_group_name_H-M   'P 1'
#
loop_
_entity.id
_entity.type
_entity.pdbx_description
1 polymer ?
#
loop_
_entity_poly.entity_id
_entity_poly.type
_entity_poly.pdbx_seq_one_letter_code
_entity_poly.pdbx_strand_id
1 'polypeptide(L)'
;MNGTSPINDELILLDTFNMPIIHLPECKLNVSIDTIKISGINQFTVADIAANTKSKKISALLRMPNIRLTMFYKVNGVSYGIKSKQMETYSDKGRLTYTIYGWRTILAGKIAAIRNDDHLEIAGFGMRSHYNYFDSQMVTFMNNDGEHSPQ
;
A
#
# COMPACT_ATOMS: atom_id res chain seq x y z
N MET A 1 -3.24 -3.76 31.59
CA MET A 1 -4.19 -3.20 30.60
C MET A 1 -3.36 -2.42 29.60
N ASN A 2 -3.04 -3.01 28.45
CA ASN A 2 -2.23 -2.34 27.43
C ASN A 2 -3.16 -1.57 26.49
N GLY A 3 -3.27 -0.26 26.72
CA GLY A 3 -4.00 0.64 25.84
C GLY A 3 -3.28 0.73 24.49
N THR A 4 -3.89 0.18 23.44
CA THR A 4 -3.57 0.57 22.07
C THR A 4 -4.02 2.01 21.89
N SER A 5 -3.06 2.95 21.85
CA SER A 5 -3.35 4.33 21.45
C SER A 5 -4.07 4.32 20.10
N PRO A 6 -5.11 5.15 19.91
CA PRO A 6 -5.77 5.28 18.63
C PRO A 6 -4.76 5.77 17.59
N ILE A 7 -4.84 5.19 16.39
CA ILE A 7 -4.02 5.61 15.26
C ILE A 7 -4.49 7.01 14.86
N ASN A 8 -3.72 8.04 15.23
CA ASN A 8 -3.95 9.40 14.72
C ASN A 8 -3.45 9.45 13.27
N ASP A 9 -4.40 9.55 12.36
CA ASP A 9 -4.19 9.56 10.91
C ASP A 9 -3.53 10.87 10.45
N GLU A 10 -2.21 10.89 10.28
CA GLU A 10 -1.63 11.77 9.26
C GLU A 10 -1.85 11.10 7.91
N LEU A 11 -2.80 11.65 7.17
CA LEU A 11 -3.34 11.04 5.96
C LEU A 11 -2.46 11.43 4.78
N ILE A 12 -1.52 10.56 4.40
CA ILE A 12 -0.81 10.73 3.13
C ILE A 12 -1.75 10.22 2.04
N LEU A 13 -2.24 11.15 1.21
CA LEU A 13 -3.00 10.85 0.00
C LEU A 13 -2.03 10.68 -1.15
N LEU A 14 -2.02 9.49 -1.74
CA LEU A 14 -1.40 9.27 -3.05
C LEU A 14 -2.51 9.29 -4.11
N ASP A 15 -2.20 9.95 -5.23
CA ASP A 15 -3.12 10.21 -6.35
C ASP A 15 -3.56 8.91 -7.05
N THR A 16 -4.54 9.02 -7.96
CA THR A 16 -5.16 7.89 -8.67
C THR A 16 -4.13 7.08 -9.47
N PHE A 17 -4.12 5.76 -9.28
CA PHE A 17 -3.32 4.82 -10.08
C PHE A 17 -4.23 3.99 -10.97
N ASN A 18 -4.04 4.11 -12.29
CA ASN A 18 -4.70 3.23 -13.26
C ASN A 18 -3.84 1.99 -13.47
N MET A 19 -4.35 0.82 -13.08
CA MET A 19 -3.67 -0.44 -13.36
C MET A 19 -3.79 -0.77 -14.85
N PRO A 20 -2.78 -1.42 -15.46
CA PRO A 20 -2.94 -1.96 -16.80
C PRO A 20 -4.13 -2.92 -16.83
N ILE A 21 -4.85 -2.94 -17.96
CA ILE A 21 -6.03 -3.78 -18.17
C ILE A 21 -5.64 -5.24 -17.90
N ILE A 22 -6.40 -5.91 -17.04
CA ILE A 22 -6.20 -7.33 -16.75
C ILE A 22 -6.87 -8.11 -17.87
N HIS A 23 -6.05 -8.79 -18.67
CA HIS A 23 -6.49 -9.70 -19.71
C HIS A 23 -6.41 -11.13 -19.21
N LEU A 24 -7.55 -11.75 -18.92
CA LEU A 24 -7.67 -13.19 -18.70
C LEU A 24 -8.44 -13.81 -19.89
N PRO A 25 -8.26 -15.11 -20.17
CA PRO A 25 -8.95 -15.76 -21.28
C PRO A 25 -10.48 -15.61 -21.24
N GLU A 26 -11.03 -15.57 -20.03
CA GLU A 26 -12.47 -15.49 -19.73
C GLU A 26 -12.96 -14.08 -19.38
N CYS A 27 -12.09 -13.06 -19.26
CA CYS A 27 -12.55 -11.71 -18.96
C CYS A 27 -11.57 -10.61 -19.36
N LYS A 28 -12.12 -9.43 -19.68
CA LYS A 28 -11.36 -8.18 -19.83
C LYS A 28 -11.82 -7.21 -18.75
N LEU A 29 -10.96 -6.98 -17.76
CA LEU A 29 -11.27 -6.12 -16.61
C LEU A 29 -10.38 -4.89 -16.62
N ASN A 30 -11.01 -3.73 -16.49
CA ASN A 30 -10.36 -2.46 -16.20
C ASN A 30 -10.46 -2.21 -14.69
N VAL A 31 -9.30 -2.07 -14.04
CA VAL A 31 -9.19 -1.85 -12.59
C VAL A 31 -8.54 -0.50 -12.34
N SER A 32 -9.22 0.40 -11.64
CA SER A 32 -8.65 1.66 -11.15
C SER A 32 -8.57 1.66 -9.63
N ILE A 33 -7.52 2.29 -9.09
CA ILE A 33 -7.39 2.59 -7.66
C ILE A 33 -7.40 4.11 -7.55
N ASP A 34 -8.50 4.66 -7.03
CA ASP A 34 -8.77 6.10 -7.03
C ASP A 34 -8.04 6.83 -5.90
N THR A 35 -7.82 6.15 -4.78
CA THR A 35 -7.22 6.77 -3.59
C THR A 35 -6.51 5.72 -2.77
N ILE A 36 -5.26 6.01 -2.41
CA ILE A 36 -4.49 5.24 -1.43
C ILE A 36 -4.29 6.14 -0.20
N LYS A 37 -4.81 5.69 0.94
CA LYS A 37 -4.59 6.33 2.25
C LYS A 37 -3.60 5.50 3.03
N ILE A 38 -2.56 6.15 3.56
CA ILE A 38 -1.57 5.52 4.44
C ILE A 38 -1.75 6.13 5.83
N SER A 39 -2.00 5.27 6.82
CA SER A 39 -2.19 5.63 8.23
C SER A 39 -1.17 4.92 9.12
N GLY A 40 -0.82 5.52 10.25
CA GLY A 40 0.11 4.96 11.24
C GLY A 40 1.59 5.11 10.90
N ILE A 41 1.93 5.75 9.76
CA ILE A 41 3.34 5.99 9.38
C ILE A 41 4.05 6.89 10.40
N ASN A 42 3.34 7.83 11.02
CA ASN A 42 3.82 8.75 12.04
C ASN A 42 4.15 8.09 13.39
N GLN A 43 3.75 6.83 13.60
CA GLN A 43 4.03 6.07 14.83
C GLN A 43 5.35 5.30 14.76
N PHE A 44 6.20 5.60 13.77
CA PHE A 44 7.49 4.97 13.67
C PHE A 44 8.39 5.36 14.85
N THR A 45 9.24 4.41 15.23
CA THR A 45 10.35 4.65 16.16
C THR A 45 11.66 4.43 15.41
N VAL A 46 12.65 5.26 15.69
CA VAL A 46 14.02 5.01 15.26
C VAL A 46 14.66 4.08 16.29
N ALA A 47 14.88 2.83 15.91
CA ALA A 47 15.42 1.81 16.80
C ALA A 47 16.95 1.78 16.81
N ASP A 48 17.58 2.21 15.72
CA ASP A 48 19.04 2.28 15.62
C ASP A 48 19.44 3.33 14.56
N ILE A 49 20.57 4.00 14.80
CA ILE A 49 21.25 4.88 13.84
C ILE A 49 22.73 4.54 13.89
N ALA A 50 23.29 4.18 12.74
CA ALA A 50 24.71 3.89 12.61
C ALA A 50 25.33 4.78 11.52
N ALA A 51 26.49 5.36 11.83
CA ALA A 51 27.29 6.10 10.87
C ALA A 51 28.74 5.60 10.91
N ASN A 52 29.30 5.32 9.75
CA ASN A 52 30.69 4.93 9.58
C ASN A 52 31.37 5.94 8.66
N THR A 53 32.16 6.83 9.26
CA THR A 53 32.83 7.94 8.56
C THR A 53 33.90 7.45 7.58
N LYS A 54 34.65 6.38 7.93
CA LYS A 54 35.69 5.79 7.06
C LYS A 54 35.12 5.24 5.75
N SER A 55 34.01 4.52 5.82
CA SER A 55 33.32 3.96 4.64
C SER A 55 32.23 4.89 4.08
N LYS A 56 32.02 6.05 4.72
CA LYS A 56 30.98 7.03 4.40
C LYS A 56 29.58 6.40 4.32
N LYS A 57 29.25 5.48 5.23
CA LYS A 57 27.93 4.83 5.27
C LYS A 57 27.11 5.37 6.43
N ILE A 58 25.82 5.60 6.19
CA ILE A 58 24.83 5.90 7.22
C ILE A 58 23.69 4.90 7.09
N SER A 59 23.12 4.48 8.21
CA SER A 59 21.90 3.68 8.21
C SER A 59 21.02 4.01 9.40
N ALA A 60 19.70 3.90 9.19
CA ALA A 60 18.69 4.03 10.23
C ALA A 60 17.74 2.84 10.17
N LEU A 61 17.49 2.22 11.33
CA LEU A 61 16.47 1.18 11.49
C LEU A 61 15.19 1.83 12.03
N LEU A 62 14.15 1.85 11.21
CA LEU A 62 12.81 2.30 11.58
C LEU A 62 11.96 1.09 11.95
N ARG A 63 11.17 1.21 13.02
CA ARG A 63 10.15 0.22 13.41
C ARG A 63 8.80 0.89 13.47
N MET A 64 7.83 0.34 12.75
CA MET A 64 6.45 0.77 12.73
C MET A 64 5.60 -0.35 13.33
N PRO A 65 4.86 -0.09 14.43
CA PRO A 65 4.08 -1.13 15.11
C PRO A 65 2.98 -1.68 14.20
N ASN A 66 2.29 -0.78 13.48
CA ASN A 66 1.38 -1.11 12.41
C ASN A 66 1.33 0.04 11.39
N ILE A 67 1.10 -0.31 10.12
CA ILE A 67 0.77 0.63 9.04
C ILE A 67 -0.52 0.14 8.41
N ARG A 68 -1.45 1.05 8.15
CA ARG A 68 -2.68 0.73 7.43
C ARG A 68 -2.68 1.39 6.06
N LEU A 69 -2.92 0.58 5.03
CA LEU A 69 -3.12 1.00 3.66
C LEU A 69 -4.61 0.81 3.33
N THR A 70 -5.31 1.90 3.02
CA THR A 70 -6.70 1.84 2.57
C THR A 70 -6.79 2.32 1.13
N MET A 71 -7.22 1.42 0.26
CA MET A 71 -7.37 1.65 -1.17
C MET A 71 -8.84 1.60 -1.56
N PHE A 72 -9.26 2.56 -2.38
CA PHE A 72 -10.60 2.57 -2.99
C PHE A 72 -10.45 2.17 -4.44
N TYR A 73 -11.14 1.10 -4.84
CA TYR A 73 -11.01 0.53 -6.17
C TYR A 73 -12.33 0.60 -6.94
N LYS A 74 -12.22 0.64 -8.26
CA LYS A 74 -13.31 0.40 -9.21
C LYS A 74 -12.85 -0.65 -10.21
N VAL A 75 -13.72 -1.62 -10.49
CA VAL A 75 -13.53 -2.62 -11.54
C VAL A 75 -14.69 -2.51 -12.51
N ASN A 76 -14.40 -2.38 -13.79
CA ASN A 76 -15.40 -2.43 -14.85
C ASN A 76 -14.87 -3.30 -15.98
N GLY A 77 -15.71 -4.13 -16.58
CA GLY A 77 -15.25 -5.00 -17.64
C GLY A 77 -16.32 -5.93 -18.13
N VAL A 78 -15.86 -6.94 -18.84
CA VAL A 78 -16.70 -7.90 -19.55
C VAL A 78 -16.19 -9.30 -19.26
N SER A 79 -17.10 -10.18 -18.89
CA SER A 79 -16.85 -11.61 -18.72
C SER A 79 -17.39 -12.33 -19.95
N TYR A 80 -16.59 -13.26 -20.47
CA TYR A 80 -16.97 -14.20 -21.51
C TYR A 80 -17.31 -15.51 -20.82
N GLY A 81 -18.60 -15.76 -20.60
CA GLY A 81 -19.04 -16.99 -19.95
C GLY A 81 -18.51 -18.22 -20.69
N ILE A 82 -17.78 -19.10 -19.98
CA ILE A 82 -17.33 -20.39 -20.55
C ILE A 82 -18.54 -21.28 -20.93
N LYS A 83 -19.72 -21.02 -20.32
CA LYS A 83 -20.96 -21.78 -20.52
C LYS A 83 -22.05 -21.02 -21.27
N SER A 84 -22.15 -19.71 -21.09
CA SER A 84 -23.06 -18.84 -21.82
C SER A 84 -22.25 -18.13 -22.91
N LYS A 85 -22.55 -18.35 -24.20
CA LYS A 85 -21.94 -17.59 -25.32
C LYS A 85 -22.30 -16.09 -25.29
N GLN A 86 -22.66 -15.55 -24.15
CA GLN A 86 -23.09 -14.18 -23.92
C GLN A 86 -22.02 -13.44 -23.13
N MET A 87 -21.84 -12.19 -23.52
CA MET A 87 -20.93 -11.25 -22.90
C MET A 87 -21.66 -10.57 -21.75
N GLU A 88 -21.19 -10.78 -20.52
CA GLU A 88 -21.78 -10.18 -19.33
C GLU A 88 -20.94 -8.99 -18.89
N THR A 89 -21.60 -7.87 -18.58
CA THR A 89 -20.90 -6.68 -18.05
C THR A 89 -20.69 -6.85 -16.57
N TYR A 90 -19.44 -6.69 -16.12
CA TYR A 90 -19.04 -6.72 -14.73
C TYR A 90 -18.71 -5.30 -14.26
N SER A 91 -19.30 -4.88 -13.15
CA SER A 91 -18.99 -3.60 -12.50
C SER A 91 -19.00 -3.79 -10.99
N ASP A 92 -17.88 -3.48 -10.35
CA ASP A 92 -17.73 -3.50 -8.90
C ASP A 92 -16.95 -2.27 -8.44
N LYS A 93 -17.19 -1.83 -7.21
CA LYS A 93 -16.39 -0.81 -6.55
C LYS A 93 -16.36 -1.12 -5.07
N GLY A 94 -15.25 -0.84 -4.43
CA GLY A 94 -15.08 -1.22 -3.04
C GLY A 94 -13.92 -0.55 -2.35
N ARG A 95 -13.67 -1.01 -1.14
CA ARG A 95 -12.55 -0.61 -0.32
C ARG A 95 -11.75 -1.83 0.10
N LEU A 96 -10.46 -1.78 -0.17
CA LEU A 96 -9.47 -2.75 0.25
C LEU A 96 -8.63 -2.13 1.37
N THR A 97 -8.55 -2.80 2.51
CA THR A 97 -7.74 -2.35 3.65
C THR A 97 -6.71 -3.42 3.96
N TYR A 98 -5.43 -3.03 3.99
CA TYR A 98 -4.34 -3.84 4.50
C TYR A 98 -3.84 -3.22 5.80
N THR A 99 -3.71 -4.02 6.85
CA THR A 99 -2.99 -3.62 8.06
C THR A 99 -1.75 -4.48 8.19
N ILE A 100 -0.58 -3.86 8.18
CA ILE A 100 0.72 -4.53 8.19
C ILE A 100 1.32 -4.33 9.57
N TYR A 101 1.65 -5.43 10.26
CA TYR A 101 2.09 -5.40 11.66
C TYR A 101 3.58 -5.69 11.79
N GLY A 102 4.22 -4.99 12.73
CA GLY A 102 5.63 -5.16 13.05
C GLY A 102 6.55 -4.87 11.87
N TRP A 103 6.22 -3.84 11.08
CA TRP A 103 7.02 -3.41 9.95
C TRP A 103 8.37 -2.86 10.46
N ARG A 104 9.47 -3.30 9.86
CA ARG A 104 10.83 -2.83 10.12
C ARG A 104 11.51 -2.46 8.81
N THR A 105 12.03 -1.25 8.72
CA THR A 105 12.73 -0.75 7.53
C THR A 105 14.13 -0.32 7.91
N ILE A 106 15.14 -0.85 7.21
CA ILE A 106 16.49 -0.29 7.22
C ILE A 106 16.62 0.65 6.03
N LEU A 107 16.85 1.92 6.32
CA LEU A 107 17.31 2.91 5.35
C LEU A 107 18.83 2.95 5.42
N ALA A 108 19.51 2.84 4.28
CA ALA A 108 20.97 2.90 4.21
C ALA A 108 21.38 3.88 3.10
N GLY A 109 22.37 4.72 3.37
CA GLY A 109 22.89 5.71 2.44
C GLY A 109 24.41 5.74 2.41
N LYS A 110 24.97 6.23 1.30
CA LYS A 110 26.39 6.51 1.16
C LYS A 110 26.60 8.02 1.06
N ILE A 111 27.39 8.57 1.98
CA ILE A 111 27.78 9.98 1.99
C ILE A 111 28.82 10.19 0.87
N ALA A 112 28.57 11.15 -0.01
CA ALA A 112 29.50 11.57 -1.06
C ALA A 112 30.53 12.55 -0.47
N ALA A 113 30.02 13.65 0.07
CA ALA A 113 30.78 14.75 0.66
C ALA A 113 30.00 15.40 1.81
N ILE A 114 30.73 16.06 2.69
CA ILE A 114 30.19 17.01 3.67
C ILE A 114 30.82 18.35 3.27
N ARG A 115 30.01 19.31 2.85
CA ARG A 115 30.49 20.64 2.42
C ARG A 115 30.09 21.65 3.49
N ASN A 116 31.07 22.48 3.89
CA ASN A 116 30.88 23.67 4.73
C ASN A 116 30.09 23.46 6.03
N ASP A 117 30.14 22.26 6.62
CA ASP A 117 29.48 21.86 7.87
C ASP A 117 27.94 21.95 7.91
N ASP A 118 27.29 22.37 6.84
CA ASP A 118 25.82 22.52 6.74
C ASP A 118 25.18 21.62 5.68
N HIS A 119 25.97 21.10 4.73
CA HIS A 119 25.46 20.32 3.61
C HIS A 119 26.03 18.90 3.54
N LEU A 120 25.14 17.92 3.74
CA LEU A 120 25.41 16.51 3.51
C LEU A 120 24.99 16.11 2.08
N GLU A 121 25.95 15.67 1.25
CA GLU A 121 25.66 15.08 -0.07
C GLU A 121 25.58 13.56 0.05
N ILE A 122 24.49 12.95 -0.42
CA ILE A 122 24.28 11.50 -0.42
C ILE A 122 24.43 10.98 -1.87
N ALA A 123 25.41 10.11 -2.11
CA ALA A 123 25.70 9.51 -3.42
C ALA A 123 24.69 8.43 -3.83
N GLY A 124 23.97 7.87 -2.87
CA GLY A 124 22.98 6.83 -3.09
C GLY A 124 22.32 6.40 -1.80
N PHE A 125 21.06 5.96 -1.91
CA PHE A 125 20.28 5.42 -0.81
C PHE A 125 19.61 4.11 -1.23
N GLY A 126 19.35 3.27 -0.24
CA GLY A 126 18.67 1.99 -0.39
C GLY A 126 17.77 1.73 0.81
N MET A 127 16.77 0.89 0.59
CA MET A 127 15.79 0.53 1.60
C MET A 127 15.62 -0.99 1.62
N ARG A 128 15.56 -1.57 2.81
CA ARG A 128 15.16 -2.96 3.01
C ARG A 128 14.09 -3.04 4.08
N SER A 129 12.95 -3.61 3.73
CA SER A 129 11.79 -3.72 4.62
C SER A 129 11.48 -5.17 4.94
N HIS A 130 11.00 -5.41 6.17
CA HIS A 130 10.48 -6.67 6.67
C HIS A 130 9.20 -6.39 7.44
N TYR A 131 8.25 -7.32 7.45
CA TYR A 131 7.04 -7.25 8.28
C TYR A 131 6.77 -8.62 8.89
N ASN A 132 6.00 -8.66 9.98
CA ASN A 132 5.68 -9.93 10.63
C ASN A 132 4.53 -10.64 9.91
N TYR A 133 3.39 -9.95 9.77
CA TYR A 133 2.20 -10.43 9.09
C TYR A 133 1.37 -9.23 8.61
N PHE A 134 0.38 -9.51 7.76
CA PHE A 134 -0.61 -8.53 7.35
C PHE A 134 -2.01 -9.13 7.42
N ASP A 135 -2.99 -8.30 7.73
CA ASP A 135 -4.41 -8.60 7.58
C ASP A 135 -4.94 -7.86 6.36
N SER A 136 -5.84 -8.50 5.61
CA SER A 136 -6.55 -7.89 4.50
C SER A 136 -8.06 -7.95 4.72
N GLN A 137 -8.74 -6.86 4.37
CA GLN A 137 -10.19 -6.77 4.37
C GLN A 137 -10.65 -6.11 3.08
N MET A 138 -11.57 -6.76 2.38
CA MET A 138 -12.23 -6.23 1.19
C MET A 138 -13.71 -6.04 1.48
N VAL A 139 -14.23 -4.87 1.12
CA VAL A 139 -15.66 -4.55 1.21
C VAL A 139 -16.10 -4.06 -0.17
N THR A 140 -17.03 -4.78 -0.78
CA THR A 140 -17.70 -4.37 -2.02
C THR A 140 -18.86 -3.44 -1.67
N PHE A 141 -19.09 -2.41 -2.49
CA PHE A 141 -20.19 -1.46 -2.31
C PHE A 141 -21.34 -1.70 -3.31
N MET A 142 -21.15 -2.57 -4.30
CA MET A 142 -22.14 -2.91 -5.31
C MET A 142 -22.39 -4.41 -5.28
N ASN A 143 -23.44 -4.84 -4.57
CA ASN A 143 -24.15 -6.06 -4.93
C ASN A 143 -25.41 -5.61 -5.67
N ASN A 144 -25.51 -5.88 -6.96
CA ASN A 144 -26.83 -6.02 -7.56
C ASN A 144 -27.38 -7.34 -7.02
N ASP A 145 -28.02 -7.29 -5.85
CA ASP A 145 -28.96 -8.32 -5.46
C ASP A 145 -30.06 -8.32 -6.54
N GLY A 146 -29.96 -9.28 -7.45
CA GLY A 146 -31.03 -9.58 -8.37
C GLY A 146 -32.23 -10.02 -7.57
N GLU A 147 -33.16 -9.11 -7.30
CA GLU A 147 -34.55 -9.44 -7.01
C GLU A 147 -35.14 -10.14 -8.23
N HIS A 148 -34.88 -11.44 -8.37
CA HIS A 148 -35.87 -12.33 -8.97
C HIS A 148 -37.03 -12.41 -7.97
N SER A 149 -38.00 -11.50 -8.14
CA SER A 149 -39.34 -11.71 -7.60
C SER A 149 -39.93 -12.93 -8.32
N PRO A 150 -40.24 -14.05 -7.63
CA PRO A 150 -41.04 -15.09 -8.25
C PRO A 150 -42.47 -14.54 -8.39
N GLN A 151 -42.93 -14.39 -9.63
CA GLN A 151 -44.35 -14.45 -9.95
C GLN A 151 -44.72 -15.87 -10.30
#